data_AF-A0A9D5AYS6-F1
#
_entry.id   AF-A0A9D5AYS6-F1
#
_cell.length_a   1.000
_cell.length_b   1.000
_cell.length_c   1.000
_cell.angle_alpha   90.00
_cell.angle_beta   90.00
_cell.angle_gamma   90.00
#
_symmetry.space_group_name_H-M   'P 1'
#
loop_
_entity.id
_entity.type
_entity.pdbx_description
1 polymer ?
#
loop_
_entity_poly.entity_id
_entity_poly.type
_entity_poly.pdbx_seq_one_letter_code
_entity_poly.pdbx_strand_id
1 'polypeptide(L)'
;MADNQQEEVSKKVSAEEEIRRGITVMRRVVQGRSRGIILDVCWNNQGQLIEPNGHTLTSFIGALVRNEIPITCDDWRNKELNESKEKIWSEIKRCFNIEEERRGFCMKLAGKLLRGFRTFLSSKFLKDADGNFVDAELPKKYESLISAEEWEAFKSKRQDPVFQRISATNRERASSPAYPYRKGRVGYGRLEQSMLQKEESSETSLPAHVLWKEARVGKSGVPQEEVLHVYQKCKTRGSIWRKEEGHVS
;
A
#
# COMPACT_ATOMS: atom_id res chain seq x y z
N MET A 1 28.31 1.80 -32.24
CA MET A 1 27.10 2.64 -32.04
C MET A 1 25.80 1.91 -32.37
N ALA A 2 25.79 0.93 -33.30
CA ALA A 2 24.59 0.15 -33.63
C ALA A 2 24.19 -0.91 -32.57
N ASP A 3 25.16 -1.59 -31.93
CA ASP A 3 24.87 -2.64 -30.93
C ASP A 3 24.16 -2.11 -29.68
N ASN A 4 24.51 -0.91 -29.22
CA ASN A 4 23.91 -0.31 -28.01
C ASN A 4 22.42 0.05 -28.23
N GLN A 5 22.06 0.45 -29.46
CA GLN A 5 20.67 0.76 -29.81
C GLN A 5 19.82 -0.50 -29.97
N GLN A 6 20.38 -1.58 -30.51
CA GLN A 6 19.66 -2.86 -30.59
C GLN A 6 19.43 -3.47 -29.20
N GLU A 7 20.37 -3.33 -28.28
CA GLU A 7 20.23 -3.82 -26.91
C GLU A 7 19.20 -3.01 -26.09
N GLU A 8 19.16 -1.68 -26.26
CA GLU A 8 18.14 -0.80 -25.66
C GLU A 8 16.74 -1.12 -26.19
N VAL A 9 16.59 -1.28 -27.50
CA VAL A 9 15.31 -1.62 -28.14
C VAL A 9 14.82 -3.00 -27.69
N SER A 10 15.72 -3.99 -27.60
CA SER A 10 15.39 -5.33 -27.12
C SER A 10 14.96 -5.35 -25.64
N LYS A 11 15.59 -4.54 -24.78
CA LYS A 11 15.22 -4.40 -23.36
C LYS A 11 13.86 -3.69 -23.20
N LYS A 12 13.59 -2.68 -24.03
CA LYS A 12 12.32 -1.92 -24.04
C LYS A 12 11.12 -2.79 -24.42
N VAL A 13 11.26 -3.60 -25.47
CA VAL A 13 10.24 -4.57 -25.90
C VAL A 13 9.94 -5.58 -24.78
N SER A 14 10.97 -6.10 -24.11
CA SER A 14 10.80 -7.06 -23.01
C SER A 14 10.04 -6.50 -21.79
N ALA A 15 10.25 -5.23 -21.41
CA ALA A 15 9.57 -4.63 -20.25
C ALA A 15 8.07 -4.35 -20.51
N GLU A 16 7.70 -3.98 -21.74
CA GLU A 16 6.29 -3.81 -22.15
C GLU A 16 5.59 -5.16 -22.32
N GLU A 17 6.25 -6.18 -22.89
CA GLU A 17 5.72 -7.53 -23.08
C GLU A 17 5.49 -8.30 -21.78
N GLU A 18 6.27 -8.04 -20.72
CA GLU A 18 6.07 -8.65 -19.40
C GLU A 18 4.75 -8.21 -18.74
N ILE A 19 4.17 -7.06 -19.12
CA ILE A 19 2.93 -6.55 -18.52
C ILE A 19 1.72 -7.09 -19.28
N ARG A 20 1.40 -8.37 -19.05
CA ARG A 20 0.24 -9.05 -19.65
C ARG A 20 -1.13 -8.50 -19.17
N ARG A 21 -1.18 -7.72 -18.09
CA ARG A 21 -2.42 -7.23 -17.46
C ARG A 21 -2.57 -5.72 -17.68
N GLY A 22 -3.75 -5.27 -18.11
CA GLY A 22 -4.11 -3.85 -18.27
C GLY A 22 -4.17 -3.06 -16.95
N ILE A 23 -4.53 -1.77 -17.01
CA ILE A 23 -4.74 -0.96 -15.82
C ILE A 23 -5.96 -1.47 -15.05
N THR A 24 -5.85 -1.59 -13.73
CA THR A 24 -7.01 -1.84 -12.87
C THR A 24 -7.87 -0.58 -12.79
N VAL A 25 -9.04 -0.63 -13.44
CA VAL A 25 -10.05 0.45 -13.45
C VAL A 25 -11.29 0.14 -12.60
N MET A 26 -11.28 -0.96 -11.83
CA MET A 26 -12.36 -1.35 -10.91
C MET A 26 -13.77 -1.36 -11.53
N ARG A 27 -13.90 -1.86 -12.78
CA ARG A 27 -15.15 -1.85 -13.57
C ARG A 27 -16.38 -2.32 -12.80
N ARG A 28 -16.24 -3.37 -11.97
CA ARG A 28 -17.36 -3.90 -11.17
C ARG A 28 -17.93 -2.87 -10.20
N VAL A 29 -17.07 -2.10 -9.53
CA VAL A 29 -17.50 -1.02 -8.61
C VAL A 29 -18.16 0.10 -9.40
N VAL A 30 -17.55 0.53 -10.52
CA VAL A 30 -18.08 1.59 -11.38
C VAL A 30 -19.45 1.24 -11.98
N GLN A 31 -19.62 -0.01 -12.44
CA GLN A 31 -20.90 -0.52 -12.94
C GLN A 31 -21.93 -0.68 -11.81
N GLY A 32 -21.51 -1.11 -10.63
CA GLY A 32 -22.35 -1.20 -9.44
C GLY A 32 -22.93 0.17 -9.06
N ARG A 33 -22.07 1.20 -9.05
CA ARG A 33 -22.48 2.60 -8.84
C ARG A 33 -23.58 3.03 -9.81
N SER A 34 -23.45 2.72 -11.11
CA SER A 34 -24.48 3.04 -12.12
C SER A 34 -25.80 2.31 -11.90
N ARG A 35 -25.79 1.21 -11.13
CA ARG A 35 -26.99 0.45 -10.72
C ARG A 35 -27.49 0.83 -9.32
N GLY A 36 -26.91 1.85 -8.70
CA GLY A 36 -27.25 2.26 -7.33
C GLY A 36 -26.72 1.33 -6.23
N ILE A 37 -25.79 0.43 -6.55
CA ILE A 37 -25.17 -0.47 -5.56
C ILE A 37 -24.10 0.31 -4.80
N ILE A 38 -24.27 0.38 -3.48
CA ILE A 38 -23.30 0.94 -2.52
C ILE A 38 -22.73 -0.22 -1.71
N LEU A 39 -21.40 -0.31 -1.62
CA LEU A 39 -20.71 -1.38 -0.90
C LEU A 39 -20.45 -0.99 0.56
N ASP A 40 -20.90 -1.82 1.50
CA ASP A 40 -20.58 -1.62 2.92
C ASP A 40 -19.12 -1.92 3.21
N VAL A 41 -18.51 -1.09 4.06
CA VAL A 41 -17.10 -1.22 4.46
C VAL A 41 -17.02 -1.48 5.95
N CYS A 42 -16.34 -2.57 6.31
CA CYS A 42 -16.17 -2.97 7.69
C CYS A 42 -14.82 -2.47 8.26
N TRP A 43 -14.84 -2.16 9.55
CA TRP A 43 -13.70 -1.65 10.31
C TRP A 43 -13.54 -2.48 11.59
N ASN A 44 -12.30 -2.75 12.01
CA ASN A 44 -12.06 -3.31 13.35
C ASN A 44 -12.05 -2.19 14.41
N ASN A 45 -11.97 -2.57 15.69
CA ASN A 45 -11.94 -1.64 16.82
C ASN A 45 -10.76 -0.65 16.78
N GLN A 46 -9.71 -0.95 16.00
CA GLN A 46 -8.55 -0.09 15.78
C GLN A 46 -8.72 0.86 14.58
N GLY A 47 -9.90 0.88 13.94
CA GLY A 47 -10.17 1.69 12.77
C GLY A 47 -9.44 1.23 11.50
N GLN A 48 -9.10 -0.06 11.40
CA GLN A 48 -8.48 -0.66 10.23
C GLN A 48 -9.53 -1.32 9.34
N LEU A 49 -9.34 -1.25 8.02
CA LEU A 49 -10.19 -1.92 7.04
C LEU A 49 -10.11 -3.45 7.17
N ILE A 50 -11.27 -4.08 7.20
CA ILE A 50 -11.42 -5.54 7.20
C ILE A 50 -12.31 -6.00 6.04
N GLU A 51 -12.37 -7.32 5.83
CA GLU A 51 -13.20 -7.93 4.77
C GLU A 51 -14.69 -7.86 5.14
N PRO A 52 -15.63 -7.87 4.16
CA PRO A 52 -15.49 -8.34 2.76
C PRO A 52 -15.02 -7.32 1.72
N ASN A 53 -15.14 -6.02 1.97
CA ASN A 53 -14.90 -4.98 0.94
C ASN A 53 -13.65 -4.12 1.18
N GLY A 54 -12.87 -4.36 2.24
CA GLY A 54 -11.67 -3.56 2.56
C GLY A 54 -10.62 -3.55 1.45
N HIS A 55 -10.38 -4.70 0.80
CA HIS A 55 -9.45 -4.78 -0.34
C HIS A 55 -10.02 -4.12 -1.60
N THR A 56 -11.33 -4.21 -1.82
CA THR A 56 -12.06 -3.57 -2.92
C THR A 56 -11.96 -2.05 -2.81
N LEU A 57 -12.23 -1.49 -1.62
CA LEU A 57 -12.08 -0.07 -1.34
C LEU A 57 -10.63 0.38 -1.57
N THR A 58 -9.64 -0.35 -1.02
CA THR A 58 -8.22 -0.01 -1.20
C THR A 58 -7.84 0.03 -2.69
N SER A 59 -8.31 -0.94 -3.47
CA SER A 59 -8.03 -1.01 -4.91
C SER A 59 -8.71 0.12 -5.69
N PHE A 60 -9.94 0.49 -5.29
CA PHE A 60 -10.69 1.60 -5.87
C PHE A 60 -10.04 2.96 -5.58
N ILE A 61 -9.68 3.23 -4.33
CA ILE A 61 -8.92 4.43 -3.97
C ILE A 61 -7.64 4.51 -4.79
N GLY A 62 -6.92 3.39 -4.93
CA GLY A 62 -5.70 3.35 -5.74
C GLY A 62 -5.95 3.66 -7.21
N ALA A 63 -7.09 3.27 -7.78
CA ALA A 63 -7.46 3.61 -9.15
C ALA A 63 -7.79 5.10 -9.30
N LEU A 64 -8.60 5.66 -8.40
CA LEU A 64 -8.94 7.08 -8.39
C LEU A 64 -7.71 7.96 -8.26
N VAL A 65 -6.84 7.66 -7.30
CA VAL A 65 -5.66 8.49 -7.02
C VAL A 65 -4.68 8.53 -8.19
N ARG A 66 -4.53 7.42 -8.93
CA ARG A 66 -3.70 7.38 -10.15
C ARG A 66 -4.30 8.19 -11.29
N ASN A 67 -5.60 8.44 -11.28
CA ASN A 67 -6.31 9.20 -12.29
C ASN A 67 -6.36 10.70 -11.98
N GLU A 68 -6.49 11.05 -10.70
CA GLU A 68 -6.80 12.41 -10.27
C GLU A 68 -5.59 13.18 -9.74
N ILE A 69 -4.51 12.49 -9.32
CA ILE A 69 -3.35 13.14 -8.69
C ILE A 69 -2.10 12.94 -9.54
N PRO A 70 -1.44 14.03 -9.95
CA PRO A 70 -0.19 13.94 -10.72
C PRO A 70 0.91 13.17 -9.98
N ILE A 71 1.67 12.34 -10.71
CA ILE A 71 2.84 11.61 -10.22
C ILE A 71 4.00 12.54 -9.84
N THR A 72 3.99 13.78 -10.32
CA THR A 72 4.95 14.84 -9.95
C THR A 72 4.73 15.37 -8.53
N CYS A 73 3.53 15.16 -7.97
CA CYS A 73 3.19 15.57 -6.62
C CYS A 73 3.97 14.81 -5.54
N ASP A 74 4.75 15.54 -4.75
CA ASP A 74 5.47 14.98 -3.60
C ASP A 74 4.77 15.18 -2.26
N ASP A 75 4.28 16.39 -2.01
CA ASP A 75 3.64 16.70 -0.75
C ASP A 75 2.14 16.51 -0.85
N TRP A 76 1.66 15.43 -0.23
CA TRP A 76 0.22 15.15 -0.10
C TRP A 76 -0.52 16.27 0.63
N ARG A 77 0.16 17.15 1.39
CA ARG A 77 -0.44 18.30 2.08
C ARG A 77 -0.59 19.52 1.18
N ASN A 78 -0.12 19.47 -0.07
CA ASN A 78 -0.33 20.56 -1.02
C ASN A 78 -1.83 20.87 -1.17
N LYS A 79 -2.17 22.15 -1.03
CA LYS A 79 -3.55 22.68 -1.09
C LYS A 79 -4.08 22.70 -2.52
N GLU A 80 -3.23 22.77 -3.53
CA GLU A 80 -3.63 22.70 -4.95
C GLU A 80 -4.32 21.37 -5.29
N LEU A 81 -4.06 20.32 -4.51
CA LEU A 81 -4.70 19.02 -4.67
C LEU A 81 -6.10 18.96 -4.03
N ASN A 82 -6.58 20.01 -3.38
CA ASN A 82 -7.82 19.95 -2.60
C ASN A 82 -9.03 19.60 -3.46
N GLU A 83 -9.12 20.17 -4.66
CA GLU A 83 -10.19 19.85 -5.61
C GLU A 83 -10.14 18.38 -6.04
N SER A 84 -8.95 17.88 -6.42
CA SER A 84 -8.76 16.48 -6.81
C SER A 84 -9.03 15.52 -5.64
N LYS A 85 -8.64 15.88 -4.41
CA LYS A 85 -8.96 15.11 -3.18
C LYS A 85 -10.45 15.10 -2.89
N GLU A 86 -11.16 16.20 -3.09
CA GLU A 86 -12.61 16.27 -2.94
C GLU A 86 -13.32 15.41 -3.99
N LYS A 87 -12.83 15.42 -5.24
CA LYS A 87 -13.34 14.54 -6.30
C LYS A 87 -13.12 13.07 -5.96
N ILE A 88 -11.94 12.69 -5.48
CA ILE A 88 -11.65 11.34 -4.99
C ILE A 88 -12.61 10.97 -3.85
N TRP A 89 -12.80 11.87 -2.88
CA TRP A 89 -13.68 11.62 -1.74
C TRP A 89 -15.14 11.44 -2.16
N SER A 90 -15.63 12.32 -3.02
CA SER A 90 -16.98 12.25 -3.58
C SER A 90 -17.21 10.93 -4.32
N GLU A 91 -16.25 10.47 -5.13
CA GLU A 91 -16.36 9.19 -5.83
C GLU A 91 -16.33 7.98 -4.89
N ILE A 92 -15.57 8.04 -3.80
CA ILE A 92 -15.60 7.01 -2.76
C ILE A 92 -16.99 6.94 -2.13
N LYS A 93 -17.57 8.07 -1.71
CA LYS A 93 -18.90 8.13 -1.08
C LYS A 93 -20.03 7.64 -1.97
N ARG A 94 -19.89 7.77 -3.30
CA ARG A 94 -20.87 7.25 -4.27
C ARG A 94 -20.85 5.73 -4.42
N CYS A 95 -19.75 5.07 -4.05
CA CYS A 95 -19.56 3.64 -4.27
C CYS A 95 -19.53 2.83 -2.98
N PHE A 96 -19.24 3.47 -1.85
CA PHE A 96 -19.06 2.82 -0.56
C PHE A 96 -19.78 3.57 0.54
N ASN A 97 -20.39 2.82 1.44
CA ASN A 97 -20.99 3.34 2.66
C ASN A 97 -19.88 3.59 3.69
N ILE A 98 -19.45 4.85 3.81
CA ILE A 98 -18.33 5.26 4.67
C ILE A 98 -18.70 6.55 5.40
N GLU A 99 -18.53 6.54 6.72
CA GLU A 99 -18.68 7.67 7.63
C GLU A 99 -17.69 8.82 7.31
N GLU A 100 -18.09 10.07 7.47
CA GLU A 100 -17.26 11.24 7.12
C GLU A 100 -15.99 11.31 8.00
N GLU A 101 -16.05 10.81 9.23
CA GLU A 101 -14.93 10.68 10.16
C GLU A 101 -13.80 9.79 9.59
N ARG A 102 -14.14 8.87 8.68
CA ARG A 102 -13.19 7.97 8.00
C ARG A 102 -12.56 8.60 6.76
N ARG A 103 -12.94 9.82 6.39
CA ARG A 103 -12.29 10.58 5.29
C ARG A 103 -10.79 10.70 5.50
N GLY A 104 -10.36 11.02 6.72
CA GLY A 104 -8.95 11.17 7.06
C GLY A 104 -8.16 9.87 6.82
N PHE A 105 -8.75 8.72 7.11
CA PHE A 105 -8.15 7.42 6.80
C PHE A 105 -8.03 7.22 5.29
N CYS A 106 -9.11 7.46 4.53
CA CYS A 106 -9.12 7.27 3.08
C CYS A 106 -8.09 8.16 2.38
N MET A 107 -7.94 9.42 2.81
CA MET A 107 -6.94 10.34 2.25
C MET A 107 -5.50 9.92 2.61
N LYS A 108 -5.25 9.40 3.82
CA LYS A 108 -3.94 8.83 4.18
C LYS A 108 -3.61 7.60 3.32
N LEU A 109 -4.60 6.73 3.11
CA LEU A 109 -4.46 5.54 2.26
C LEU A 109 -4.20 5.93 0.81
N ALA A 110 -4.92 6.92 0.28
CA ALA A 110 -4.71 7.51 -1.03
C ALA A 110 -3.27 7.97 -1.25
N GLY A 111 -2.72 8.80 -0.35
CA GLY A 111 -1.33 9.26 -0.43
C GLY A 111 -0.32 8.11 -0.38
N LYS A 112 -0.57 7.08 0.46
CA LYS A 112 0.26 5.87 0.50
C LYS A 112 0.23 5.10 -0.82
N LEU A 113 -0.93 4.96 -1.43
CA LEU A 113 -1.11 4.27 -2.72
C LEU A 113 -0.46 5.04 -3.87
N LEU A 114 -0.55 6.38 -3.89
CA LEU A 114 0.17 7.21 -4.86
C LEU A 114 1.69 7.02 -4.73
N ARG A 115 2.22 7.09 -3.50
CA ARG A 115 3.64 6.84 -3.24
C ARG A 115 4.05 5.45 -3.74
N GLY A 116 3.24 4.43 -3.46
CA GLY A 116 3.46 3.07 -3.97
C GLY A 116 3.48 3.00 -5.49
N PHE A 117 2.55 3.68 -6.16
CA PHE A 117 2.51 3.76 -7.63
C PHE A 117 3.76 4.43 -8.21
N ARG A 118 4.19 5.56 -7.64
CA ARG A 118 5.43 6.25 -8.06
C ARG A 118 6.67 5.37 -7.86
N THR A 119 6.76 4.65 -6.75
CA THR A 119 7.85 3.67 -6.53
C THR A 119 7.81 2.55 -7.56
N PHE A 120 6.62 2.05 -7.89
CA PHE A 120 6.44 1.02 -8.93
C PHE A 120 6.91 1.53 -10.29
N LEU A 121 6.47 2.73 -10.72
CA LEU A 121 6.88 3.32 -11.99
C LEU A 121 8.40 3.45 -12.08
N SER A 122 9.03 4.01 -11.05
CA SER A 122 10.49 4.15 -11.03
C SER A 122 11.21 2.81 -11.04
N SER A 123 10.72 1.82 -10.28
CA SER A 123 11.41 0.53 -10.17
C SER A 123 11.24 -0.36 -11.40
N LYS A 124 10.11 -0.22 -12.12
CA LYS A 124 9.79 -1.07 -13.27
C LYS A 124 10.25 -0.49 -14.60
N PHE A 125 10.22 0.83 -14.75
CA PHE A 125 10.47 1.50 -16.04
C PHE A 125 11.68 2.41 -16.05
N LEU A 126 12.06 2.97 -14.90
CA LEU A 126 13.19 3.91 -14.81
C LEU A 126 14.44 3.27 -14.23
N LYS A 127 14.48 1.95 -14.05
CA LYS A 127 15.63 1.25 -13.51
C LYS A 127 15.99 0.02 -14.33
N ASP A 128 17.29 -0.18 -14.53
CA ASP A 128 17.83 -1.42 -15.08
C ASP A 128 17.90 -2.54 -14.02
N ALA A 129 18.45 -3.69 -14.40
CA ALA A 129 18.62 -4.85 -13.51
C ALA A 129 19.56 -4.55 -12.33
N ASP A 130 20.53 -3.67 -12.53
CA ASP A 130 21.50 -3.25 -11.51
C ASP A 130 20.95 -2.14 -10.59
N GLY A 131 19.78 -1.59 -10.93
CA GLY A 131 19.07 -0.58 -10.16
C GLY A 131 19.49 0.87 -10.46
N ASN A 132 20.26 1.08 -11.53
CA ASN A 132 20.64 2.40 -12.03
C ASN A 132 19.48 3.04 -12.78
N PHE A 133 19.41 4.37 -12.74
CA PHE A 133 18.35 5.09 -13.45
C PHE A 133 18.64 5.13 -14.95
N VAL A 134 17.66 4.70 -15.74
CA VAL A 134 17.70 4.74 -17.21
C VAL A 134 16.75 5.80 -17.73
N ASP A 135 17.08 6.40 -18.86
CA ASP A 135 16.14 7.23 -19.59
C ASP A 135 15.17 6.33 -20.36
N ALA A 136 13.89 6.42 -20.05
CA ALA A 136 12.86 5.57 -20.64
C ALA A 136 11.66 6.42 -21.07
N GLU A 137 11.05 6.02 -22.18
CA GLU A 137 9.79 6.61 -22.62
C GLU A 137 8.63 6.23 -21.69
N LEU A 138 7.57 7.03 -21.75
CA LEU A 138 6.34 6.76 -21.02
C LEU A 138 5.74 5.43 -21.51
N PRO A 139 5.50 4.44 -20.63
CA PRO A 139 4.93 3.17 -21.08
C PRO A 139 3.51 3.37 -21.63
N LYS A 140 3.22 2.81 -22.81
CA LYS A 140 1.93 2.97 -23.52
C LYS A 140 0.71 2.75 -22.65
N LYS A 141 0.81 1.78 -21.76
CA LYS A 141 -0.24 1.43 -20.79
C LYS A 141 -0.71 2.63 -19.96
N TYR A 142 0.14 3.60 -19.67
CA TYR A 142 -0.14 4.73 -18.78
C TYR A 142 -0.32 6.07 -19.50
N GLU A 143 -0.29 6.11 -20.83
CA GLU A 143 -0.50 7.34 -21.64
C GLU A 143 -1.84 8.03 -21.34
N SER A 144 -2.88 7.27 -20.98
CA SER A 144 -4.19 7.83 -20.61
C SER A 144 -4.22 8.47 -19.22
N LEU A 145 -3.19 8.27 -18.40
CA LEU A 145 -3.14 8.70 -17.00
C LEU A 145 -2.06 9.75 -16.73
N ILE A 146 -1.00 9.77 -17.53
CA ILE A 146 0.20 10.58 -17.31
C ILE A 146 0.52 11.28 -18.63
N SER A 147 0.67 12.61 -18.60
CA SER A 147 1.10 13.33 -19.81
C SER A 147 2.58 13.14 -20.08
N ALA A 148 3.02 13.37 -21.32
CA ALA A 148 4.46 13.31 -21.66
C ALA A 148 5.27 14.31 -20.82
N GLU A 149 4.76 15.53 -20.65
CA GLU A 149 5.38 16.58 -19.82
C GLU A 149 5.50 16.14 -18.35
N GLU A 150 4.45 15.52 -17.81
CA GLU A 150 4.45 15.00 -16.45
C GLU A 150 5.45 13.86 -16.26
N TRP A 151 5.58 12.99 -17.27
CA TRP A 151 6.57 11.91 -17.27
C TRP A 151 7.99 12.45 -17.28
N GLU A 152 8.31 13.43 -18.12
CA GLU A 152 9.63 14.07 -18.18
C GLU A 152 9.98 14.75 -16.85
N ALA A 153 9.03 15.51 -16.27
CA ALA A 153 9.21 16.12 -14.96
C ALA A 153 9.44 15.07 -13.86
N PHE A 154 8.74 13.94 -13.93
CA PHE A 154 8.93 12.82 -13.01
C PHE A 154 10.32 12.18 -13.15
N LYS A 155 10.82 11.96 -14.38
CA LYS A 155 12.16 11.43 -14.64
C LYS A 155 13.25 12.33 -14.10
N SER A 156 13.21 13.61 -14.46
CA SER A 156 14.18 14.63 -14.01
C SER A 156 14.32 14.61 -12.48
N LYS A 157 13.19 14.52 -11.78
CA LYS A 157 13.16 14.45 -10.32
C LYS A 157 13.68 13.14 -9.73
N ARG A 158 13.64 12.03 -10.46
CA ARG A 158 14.25 10.76 -10.03
C ARG A 158 15.76 10.73 -10.24
N GLN A 159 16.24 11.53 -11.19
CA GLN A 159 17.67 11.73 -11.46
C GLN A 159 18.32 12.73 -10.50
N ASP A 160 17.53 13.57 -9.81
CA ASP A 160 18.03 14.50 -8.79
C ASP A 160 18.92 13.79 -7.73
N PRO A 161 20.19 14.21 -7.57
CA PRO A 161 21.10 13.61 -6.60
C PRO A 161 20.58 13.63 -5.16
N VAL A 162 19.85 14.68 -4.77
CA VAL A 162 19.28 14.78 -3.41
C VAL A 162 18.23 13.70 -3.20
N PHE A 163 17.32 13.53 -4.16
CA PHE A 163 16.36 12.43 -4.16
C PHE A 163 17.05 11.06 -4.08
N GLN A 164 18.07 10.82 -4.91
CA GLN A 164 18.77 9.52 -4.95
C GLN A 164 19.43 9.19 -3.60
N ARG A 165 20.10 10.16 -2.98
CA ARG A 165 20.70 10.00 -1.64
C ARG A 165 19.65 9.64 -0.60
N ILE A 166 18.55 10.39 -0.52
CA ILE A 166 17.46 10.12 0.43
C ILE A 166 16.84 8.73 0.17
N SER A 167 16.67 8.36 -1.10
CA SER A 167 16.17 7.04 -1.49
C SER A 167 17.10 5.91 -1.04
N ALA A 168 18.41 6.07 -1.23
CA ALA A 168 19.42 5.09 -0.82
C ALA A 168 19.42 4.90 0.71
N THR A 169 19.48 5.99 1.48
CA THR A 169 19.41 5.93 2.96
C THR A 169 18.14 5.26 3.45
N ASN A 170 16.99 5.57 2.86
CA ASN A 170 15.73 4.95 3.26
C ASN A 170 15.67 3.46 2.89
N ARG A 171 16.29 3.05 1.79
CA ARG A 171 16.38 1.64 1.37
C ARG A 171 17.27 0.85 2.29
N GLU A 172 18.42 1.41 2.66
CA GLU A 172 19.35 0.81 3.63
C GLU A 172 18.65 0.56 4.97
N ARG A 173 17.97 1.58 5.51
CA ARG A 173 17.15 1.46 6.74
C ARG A 173 16.07 0.37 6.65
N ALA A 174 15.54 0.12 5.47
CA ALA A 174 14.47 -0.86 5.25
C ALA A 174 14.97 -2.27 4.86
N SER A 175 16.26 -2.43 4.56
CA SER A 175 16.81 -3.66 3.96
C SER A 175 16.82 -4.86 4.91
N SER A 176 17.05 -4.63 6.20
CA SER A 176 17.29 -5.69 7.20
C SER A 176 16.44 -5.48 8.45
N PRO A 177 15.10 -5.65 8.36
CA PRO A 177 14.25 -5.57 9.53
C PRO A 177 14.52 -6.77 10.47
N ALA A 178 14.75 -6.49 11.76
CA ALA A 178 15.02 -7.53 12.76
C ALA A 178 13.90 -8.60 12.85
N TYR A 179 12.64 -8.19 12.65
CA TYR A 179 11.48 -9.08 12.75
C TYR A 179 10.57 -8.92 11.53
N PRO A 180 10.91 -9.55 10.39
CA PRO A 180 10.18 -9.37 9.13
C PRO A 180 8.75 -9.90 9.21
N TYR A 181 7.82 -9.16 8.62
CA TYR A 181 6.42 -9.58 8.47
C TYR A 181 6.32 -10.74 7.47
N ARG A 182 5.55 -11.79 7.78
CA ARG A 182 5.51 -13.04 6.99
C ARG A 182 4.15 -13.40 6.37
N LYS A 183 3.07 -12.64 6.62
CA LYS A 183 1.73 -12.92 6.05
C LYS A 183 1.47 -12.27 4.69
N GLY A 184 2.54 -12.00 3.94
CA GLY A 184 2.47 -11.45 2.59
C GLY A 184 1.70 -10.13 2.53
N ARG A 185 0.62 -10.09 1.73
CA ARG A 185 -0.21 -8.89 1.51
C ARG A 185 -1.34 -8.73 2.54
N VAL A 186 -1.48 -9.65 3.48
CA VAL A 186 -2.46 -9.52 4.56
C VAL A 186 -1.95 -8.49 5.54
N GLY A 187 -2.72 -7.43 5.80
CA GLY A 187 -2.42 -6.47 6.86
C GLY A 187 -2.86 -6.98 8.24
N TYR A 188 -2.45 -6.29 9.30
CA TYR A 188 -2.76 -6.67 10.69
C TYR A 188 -4.26 -6.84 10.96
N GLY A 189 -5.13 -5.89 10.57
CA GLY A 189 -6.57 -5.99 10.85
C GLY A 189 -7.24 -7.20 10.18
N ARG A 190 -6.83 -7.53 8.95
CA ARG A 190 -7.32 -8.74 8.27
C ARG A 190 -6.73 -10.02 8.86
N LEU A 191 -5.49 -9.98 9.34
CA LEU A 191 -4.89 -11.10 10.05
C LEU A 191 -5.68 -11.38 11.33
N GLU A 192 -5.96 -10.34 12.13
CA GLU A 192 -6.78 -10.43 13.33
C GLU A 192 -8.18 -10.98 13.03
N GLN A 193 -8.87 -10.43 12.01
CA GLN A 193 -10.16 -10.94 11.55
C GLN A 193 -10.09 -12.44 11.23
N SER A 194 -9.06 -12.88 10.49
CA SER A 194 -8.90 -14.28 10.13
C SER A 194 -8.59 -15.20 11.31
N MET A 195 -7.97 -14.67 12.38
CA MET A 195 -7.69 -15.44 13.59
C MET A 195 -8.96 -15.60 14.43
N LEU A 196 -9.69 -14.52 14.67
CA LEU A 196 -10.95 -14.53 15.43
C LEU A 196 -12.00 -15.45 14.77
N GLN A 197 -12.09 -15.43 13.44
CA GLN A 197 -12.99 -16.32 12.69
C GLN A 197 -12.61 -17.80 12.80
N LYS A 198 -11.32 -18.13 12.90
CA LYS A 198 -10.85 -19.52 13.02
C LYS A 198 -11.05 -20.09 14.41
N GLU A 199 -10.93 -19.26 15.44
CA GLU A 199 -11.08 -19.66 16.82
C GLU A 199 -12.55 -19.67 17.26
N GLU A 200 -13.50 -19.36 16.36
CA GLU A 200 -14.93 -19.13 16.67
C GLU A 200 -15.10 -18.22 17.89
N SER A 201 -14.18 -17.27 18.05
CA SER A 201 -14.09 -16.44 19.24
C SER A 201 -15.19 -15.39 19.22
N SER A 202 -15.86 -15.22 20.36
CA SER A 202 -16.77 -14.09 20.59
C SER A 202 -16.02 -12.78 20.87
N GLU A 203 -14.68 -12.83 21.00
CA GLU A 203 -13.87 -11.64 21.18
C GLU A 203 -13.86 -10.77 19.91
N THR A 204 -13.83 -9.45 20.10
CA THR A 204 -13.82 -8.47 19.01
C THR A 204 -12.41 -7.99 18.63
N SER A 205 -11.37 -8.34 19.42
CA SER A 205 -9.98 -7.98 19.16
C SER A 205 -9.02 -8.90 19.92
N LEU A 206 -7.83 -9.12 19.35
CA LEU A 206 -6.77 -9.93 19.95
C LEU A 206 -5.71 -9.05 20.64
N PRO A 207 -5.05 -9.54 21.70
CA PRO A 207 -3.92 -8.85 22.28
C PRO A 207 -2.80 -8.60 21.26
N ALA A 208 -2.26 -7.38 21.22
CA ALA A 208 -1.30 -6.95 20.21
C ALA A 208 -0.06 -7.86 20.09
N HIS A 209 0.43 -8.41 21.21
CA HIS A 209 1.58 -9.32 21.23
C HIS A 209 1.29 -10.69 20.59
N VAL A 210 0.05 -11.19 20.69
CA VAL A 210 -0.41 -12.42 20.00
C VAL A 210 -0.42 -12.19 18.50
N LEU A 211 -1.04 -11.09 18.07
CA LEU A 211 -1.11 -10.71 16.67
C LEU A 211 0.28 -10.42 16.07
N TRP A 212 1.16 -9.78 16.85
CA TRP A 212 2.56 -9.52 16.46
C TRP A 212 3.35 -10.81 16.26
N LYS A 213 3.19 -11.81 17.14
CA LYS A 213 3.80 -13.13 16.99
C LYS A 213 3.29 -13.79 15.71
N GLU A 214 1.96 -13.85 15.56
CA GLU A 214 1.35 -14.53 14.43
C GLU A 214 1.79 -13.92 13.09
N ALA A 215 1.84 -12.59 13.00
CA ALA A 215 2.35 -11.86 11.84
C ALA A 215 3.76 -12.27 11.35
N ARG A 216 4.57 -12.90 12.22
CA ARG A 216 5.95 -13.34 11.97
C ARG A 216 6.09 -14.85 11.83
N VAL A 217 4.99 -15.59 11.92
CA VAL A 217 4.96 -17.03 11.64
C VAL A 217 4.98 -17.25 10.14
N GLY A 218 6.01 -17.95 9.67
CA GLY A 218 6.20 -18.33 8.27
C GLY A 218 5.34 -19.54 7.86
N LYS A 219 5.59 -20.08 6.67
CA LYS A 219 4.88 -21.26 6.15
C LYS A 219 5.08 -22.53 7.00
N SER A 220 6.19 -22.61 7.74
CA SER A 220 6.48 -23.72 8.65
C SER A 220 5.53 -23.77 9.85
N GLY A 221 4.76 -22.70 10.13
CA GLY A 221 3.91 -22.61 11.32
C GLY A 221 4.68 -22.34 12.62
N VAL A 222 6.00 -22.41 12.61
CA VAL A 222 6.86 -22.21 13.78
C VAL A 222 7.49 -20.81 13.73
N PRO A 223 7.27 -19.94 14.75
CA PRO A 223 7.98 -18.68 14.87
C PRO A 223 9.47 -18.91 15.18
N GLN A 224 10.32 -17.99 14.71
CA GLN A 224 11.75 -17.99 15.06
C GLN A 224 11.95 -17.76 16.57
N GLU A 225 13.05 -18.25 17.12
CA GLU A 225 13.34 -18.19 18.56
C GLU A 225 13.34 -16.76 19.10
N GLU A 226 13.87 -15.80 18.35
CA GLU A 226 13.92 -14.40 18.74
C GLU A 226 12.52 -13.77 18.80
N VAL A 227 11.62 -14.20 17.90
CA VAL A 227 10.21 -13.78 17.90
C VAL A 227 9.51 -14.34 19.14
N LEU A 228 9.80 -15.58 19.52
CA LEU A 228 9.26 -16.19 20.74
C LEU A 228 9.76 -15.49 21.99
N HIS A 229 11.05 -15.16 22.07
CA HIS A 229 11.61 -14.40 23.19
C HIS A 229 10.86 -13.09 23.40
N VAL A 230 10.68 -12.29 22.34
CA VAL A 230 9.97 -11.01 22.42
C VAL A 230 8.51 -11.23 22.84
N TYR A 231 7.84 -12.22 22.26
CA TYR A 231 6.47 -12.57 22.62
C TYR A 231 6.34 -12.91 24.12
N GLN A 232 7.23 -13.73 24.66
CA GLN A 232 7.20 -14.10 26.08
C GLN A 232 7.43 -12.90 26.99
N LYS A 233 8.39 -12.02 26.65
CA LYS A 233 8.64 -10.77 27.39
C LYS A 233 7.43 -9.84 27.40
N CYS A 234 6.70 -9.74 26.28
CA CYS A 234 5.47 -8.97 26.20
C CYS A 234 4.33 -9.60 27.01
N LYS A 235 4.20 -10.93 26.95
CA LYS A 235 3.21 -11.69 27.71
C LYS A 235 3.40 -11.49 29.22
N THR A 236 4.62 -11.64 29.72
CA THR A 236 4.93 -11.46 31.15
C THR A 236 4.72 -10.03 31.61
N ARG A 237 5.16 -9.03 30.82
CA ARG A 237 4.90 -7.61 31.13
C ARG A 237 3.39 -7.31 31.18
N GLY A 238 2.60 -7.78 30.22
CA GLY A 238 1.14 -7.59 30.23
C GLY A 238 0.43 -8.29 31.39
N SER A 239 1.04 -9.34 31.97
CA SER A 239 0.56 -9.98 33.20
C SER A 239 0.94 -9.21 34.46
N ILE A 240 2.03 -8.43 34.45
CA ILE A 240 2.44 -7.57 35.58
C ILE A 240 1.49 -6.37 35.70
N TRP A 241 1.24 -5.66 34.59
CA TRP A 241 0.32 -4.51 34.58
C TRP A 241 -1.12 -4.88 34.99
N ARG A 242 -1.63 -6.05 34.55
CA ARG A 242 -2.97 -6.54 34.97
C ARG A 242 -3.05 -6.97 36.44
N LYS A 243 -1.93 -7.29 37.09
CA LYS A 243 -1.90 -7.56 38.54
C LYS A 243 -1.92 -6.27 39.35
N GLU A 244 -1.34 -5.18 38.84
CA GLU A 244 -1.33 -3.88 39.51
C GLU A 244 -2.69 -3.17 39.44
N GLU A 245 -3.48 -3.36 38.38
CA GLU A 245 -4.86 -2.85 38.29
C GLU A 245 -5.87 -3.61 39.17
N GLY A 246 -5.49 -4.77 39.73
CA GLY A 246 -6.30 -5.59 40.62
C GLY A 246 -6.16 -5.25 42.12
N HIS A 247 -5.56 -4.11 42.46
CA HIS A 247 -5.43 -3.60 43.83
C HIS A 247 -5.94 -2.16 43.92
N VAL A 248 -7.24 -1.98 43.68
CA VAL A 248 -8.00 -0.90 44.31
C VAL A 248 -9.30 -1.53 44.81
N SER A 249 -9.24 -2.04 46.03
CA SER A 249 -10.41 -2.32 46.87
C SER A 249 -10.87 -1.03 47.54
#